data_AF-A0A6G3RE51-F1
#
_entry.id   AF-A0A6G3RE51-F1
#
_cell.length_a   1.000
_cell.length_b   1.000
_cell.length_c   1.000
_cell.angle_alpha   90.00
_cell.angle_beta   90.00
_cell.angle_gamma   90.00
#
_symmetry.space_group_name_H-M   'P 1'
#
loop_
_entity.id
_entity.type
_entity.pdbx_description
1 polymer ?
#
loop_
_entity_poly.entity_id
_entity_poly.type
_entity_poly.pdbx_seq_one_letter_code
_entity_poly.pdbx_strand_id
1 'polypeptide(L)' 'MSTRSVKEAAAAEQLRATTTTLDIPKGFDLWTPEEIADWLDTVEDDPKVSDADFYEAQQAVQRVLDGA' A
#
# COMPACT_ATOMS: atom_id res chain seq x y z
N MET A 1 -11.18 16.75 13.41
CA MET A 1 -11.53 15.83 12.32
C MET A 1 -10.22 15.47 11.63
N SER A 2 -9.61 14.34 12.00
CA SER A 2 -8.30 13.92 11.52
C SER A 2 -8.37 13.56 10.04
N THR A 3 -7.79 14.38 9.17
CA THR A 3 -7.63 14.09 7.73
C THR A 3 -6.70 12.90 7.47
N ARG A 4 -5.92 12.50 8.49
CA ARG A 4 -4.98 11.38 8.46
C ARG A 4 -5.67 10.03 8.18
N SER A 5 -6.73 9.71 8.92
CA SER A 5 -7.46 8.44 8.77
C SER A 5 -8.20 8.28 7.44
N VAL A 6 -8.49 9.37 6.72
CA VAL A 6 -9.16 9.30 5.41
C VAL A 6 -8.15 9.00 4.30
N LYS A 7 -6.94 9.57 4.38
CA LYS A 7 -5.86 9.27 3.42
C LYS A 7 -5.35 7.84 3.57
N GLU A 8 -5.24 7.36 4.80
CA GLU A 8 -4.78 6.00 5.14
C GLU A 8 -5.75 4.93 4.60
N ALA A 9 -7.07 5.14 4.73
CA ALA A 9 -8.08 4.26 4.14
C ALA A 9 -8.07 4.27 2.60
N ALA A 10 -7.85 5.44 1.99
CA ALA A 10 -7.79 5.56 0.53
C ALA A 10 -6.57 4.82 -0.07
N ALA A 11 -5.45 4.78 0.65
CA ALA A 11 -4.28 3.99 0.29
C ALA A 11 -4.61 2.50 0.14
N ALA A 12 -5.26 1.95 1.15
CA ALA A 12 -5.63 0.55 1.22
C ALA A 12 -6.67 0.15 0.17
N GLU A 13 -7.60 1.05 -0.15
CA GLU A 13 -8.61 0.83 -1.19
C GLU A 13 -7.98 0.91 -2.59
N GLN A 14 -7.08 1.86 -2.80
CA GLN A 14 -6.40 2.03 -4.08
C GLN A 14 -5.42 0.88 -4.37
N LEU A 15 -4.67 0.42 -3.36
CA LEU A 15 -3.84 -0.79 -3.44
C LEU A 15 -4.68 -2.03 -3.80
N ARG A 16 -5.81 -2.24 -3.13
CA ARG A 16 -6.74 -3.34 -3.46
C ARG A 16 -7.31 -3.26 -4.87
N ALA A 17 -7.43 -2.06 -5.42
CA ALA A 17 -7.94 -1.85 -6.77
C ALA A 17 -6.88 -2.04 -7.86
N THR A 18 -5.61 -1.70 -7.59
CA THR A 18 -4.52 -1.76 -8.58
C THR A 18 -3.72 -3.05 -8.52
N THR A 19 -3.64 -3.71 -7.36
CA THR A 19 -2.86 -4.94 -7.20
C THR A 19 -3.76 -6.14 -6.98
N THR A 20 -3.68 -7.11 -7.90
CA THR A 20 -4.56 -8.30 -7.91
C THR A 20 -3.87 -9.56 -7.40
N THR A 21 -2.54 -9.54 -7.32
CA THR A 21 -1.70 -10.67 -6.88
C THR A 21 -1.12 -10.48 -5.48
N LEU A 22 -1.17 -9.26 -4.94
CA LEU A 22 -0.67 -8.96 -3.59
C LEU A 22 -1.66 -9.40 -2.52
N ASP A 23 -1.17 -10.16 -1.55
CA ASP A 23 -1.93 -10.50 -0.36
C ASP A 23 -1.89 -9.28 0.59
N ILE A 24 -2.90 -8.42 0.49
CA ILE A 24 -3.02 -7.21 1.30
C ILE A 24 -3.50 -7.60 2.71
N PRO A 25 -2.71 -7.36 3.76
CA PRO A 25 -3.07 -7.77 5.12
C PRO A 25 -4.34 -7.09 5.63
N LYS A 26 -5.08 -7.79 6.50
CA LYS A 26 -6.28 -7.22 7.14
C LYS A 26 -5.89 -6.06 8.04
N GLY A 27 -6.58 -4.92 7.89
CA GLY A 27 -6.32 -3.71 8.67
C GLY A 27 -5.24 -2.81 8.08
N PHE A 28 -4.84 -3.02 6.82
CA PHE A 28 -3.92 -2.16 6.08
C PHE A 28 -4.36 -0.68 6.08
N ASP A 29 -5.66 -0.42 6.15
CA ASP A 29 -6.26 0.91 6.28
C ASP A 29 -5.93 1.65 7.60
N LEU A 30 -5.40 0.94 8.60
CA LEU A 30 -4.98 1.48 9.89
C LEU A 30 -3.46 1.55 10.03
N TRP A 31 -2.73 1.11 9.02
CA TRP A 31 -1.28 1.04 9.07
C TRP A 31 -0.65 2.41 8.91
N THR A 32 0.40 2.62 9.67
CA THR A 32 1.24 3.82 9.55
C THR A 32 2.07 3.76 8.25
N PRO A 33 2.53 4.92 7.75
CA PRO A 33 3.50 4.98 6.66
C PRO A 33 4.70 4.03 6.80
N GLU A 34 5.21 3.86 8.02
CA GLU A 34 6.35 2.99 8.31
C GLU A 34 5.97 1.51 8.17
N GLU A 35 4.81 1.09 8.70
CA GLU A 35 4.31 -0.29 8.54
C GLU A 35 4.01 -0.63 7.07
N ILE A 36 3.52 0.34 6.31
CA ILE A 36 3.28 0.19 4.86
C ILE A 36 4.60 0.02 4.10
N ALA A 37 5.64 0.79 4.46
CA ALA A 37 6.96 0.67 3.85
C ALA A 37 7.63 -0.69 4.19
N ASP A 38 7.54 -1.13 5.45
CA ASP A 38 8.07 -2.43 5.89
C ASP A 38 7.38 -3.60 5.17
N TRP A 39 6.07 -3.50 4.95
CA TRP A 39 5.34 -4.47 4.13
C TRP A 39 5.77 -4.45 2.66
N LEU A 40 5.98 -3.27 2.06
CA LEU A 40 6.47 -3.18 0.70
C LEU A 40 7.84 -3.86 0.54
N ASP A 41 8.77 -3.65 1.47
CA ASP A 41 10.06 -4.36 1.47
C ASP A 41 9.87 -5.88 1.53
N THR A 42 8.88 -6.35 2.30
CA THR A 42 8.55 -7.78 2.38
C THR A 42 7.94 -8.32 1.07
N VAL A 43 7.19 -7.49 0.36
CA VAL A 43 6.55 -7.81 -0.94
C VAL A 43 7.57 -7.82 -2.08
N GLU A 44 8.58 -6.95 -2.05
CA GLU A 44 9.68 -6.92 -3.03
C GLU A 44 10.46 -8.24 -3.03
N ASP A 45 10.67 -8.83 -1.85
CA ASP A 45 11.37 -10.10 -1.68
C ASP A 45 10.52 -11.35 -1.99
N ASP A 46 9.21 -11.22 -2.24
CA ASP A 46 8.35 -12.37 -2.57
C ASP A 46 8.50 -12.74 -4.06
N PRO A 47 9.04 -13.94 -4.39
CA PRO A 47 9.26 -14.37 -5.78
C PRO A 47 7.96 -14.60 -6.57
N LYS A 48 6.79 -14.53 -5.93
CA LYS A 48 5.48 -14.62 -6.59
C LYS A 48 4.95 -13.26 -7.04
N VAL A 49 5.54 -12.18 -6.54
CA VAL A 49 5.15 -10.82 -6.88
C VAL A 49 5.86 -10.44 -8.17
N SER A 50 5.10 -9.96 -9.14
CA SER A 50 5.67 -9.42 -10.36
C SER A 50 6.19 -8.01 -10.12
N ASP A 51 7.32 -7.66 -10.75
CA ASP A 51 7.83 -6.27 -10.77
C ASP A 51 6.75 -5.24 -11.12
N ALA A 52 5.80 -5.60 -12.00
CA ALA A 52 4.69 -4.73 -12.37
C ALA A 52 3.70 -4.49 -11.22
N ASP A 53 3.34 -5.53 -10.46
CA ASP A 53 2.47 -5.41 -9.28
C ASP A 53 3.17 -4.65 -8.15
N PHE A 54 4.46 -4.91 -7.94
CA PHE A 54 5.26 -4.17 -6.96
C PHE A 54 5.36 -2.67 -7.31
N TYR A 55 5.59 -2.35 -8.59
CA TYR A 55 5.64 -0.96 -9.05
C TYR A 55 4.32 -0.22 -8.86
N GLU A 56 3.18 -0.86 -9.17
CA GLU A 56 1.85 -0.29 -8.92
C GLU A 56 1.58 -0.11 -7.42
N ALA A 57 2.03 -1.04 -6.57
CA ALA A 57 1.92 -0.92 -5.12
C ALA A 57 2.74 0.26 -4.58
N GLN A 58 4.00 0.38 -5.02
CA GLN A 58 4.88 1.46 -4.65
C GLN A 58 4.29 2.82 -5.06
N GLN A 59 3.77 2.95 -6.28
CA GLN A 59 3.10 4.17 -6.77
C GLN A 59 1.87 4.54 -5.92
N ALA A 60 1.06 3.55 -5.53
CA ALA A 60 -0.11 3.77 -4.68
C ALA A 60 0.29 4.29 -3.29
N VAL A 61 1.32 3.71 -2.68
CA VAL A 61 1.87 4.18 -1.40
C VAL A 61 2.46 5.58 -1.53
N GLN A 62 3.25 5.83 -2.59
CA GLN A 62 3.88 7.14 -2.81
C GLN A 62 2.84 8.26 -2.91
N ARG A 63 1.74 8.04 -3.64
CA ARG A 63 0.64 9.03 -3.75
C ARG A 63 -0.02 9.35 -2.41
N VAL A 64 -0.07 8.40 -1.49
CA VAL A 64 -0.66 8.58 -0.16
C VAL A 64 0.29 9.37 0.73
N LEU A 65 1.59 9.08 0.65
CA LEU A 65 2.62 9.75 1.42
C LEU A 65 2.86 11.20 0.96
N ASP A 66 2.84 11.45 -0.35
CA ASP A 66 3.03 12.79 -0.93
C ASP A 66 1.83 13.71 -0.65
N GLY A 67 0.66 13.12 -0.37
CA GLY A 67 -0.49 13.81 0.19
C GLY A 67 -1.37 14.53 -0.85
N ALA A 68 -2.54 13.94 -1.11
CA ALA A 68 -3.73 14.69 -1.56
C ALA A 68 -4.22 15.67 -0.48
#